data_AF-A0A3D4RX08-F1
#
_entry.id   AF-A0A3D4RX08-F1
#
_cell.length_a   1.000
_cell.length_b   1.000
_cell.length_c   1.000
_cell.angle_alpha   90.00
_cell.angle_beta   90.00
_cell.angle_gamma   90.00
#
_symmetry.space_group_name_H-M   'P 1'
#
loop_
_entity.id
_entity.type
_entity.pdbx_description
1 polymer ?
#
loop_
_entity_poly.entity_id
_entity_poly.type
_entity_poly.pdbx_seq_one_letter_code
_entity_poly.pdbx_strand_id
1 'polypeptide(L)'
;MKVPYLMADPSVATPEHPEEDWKIWTVINPAIWMMPWFIVLMVQMWMIHWYALSLPGYGWKDSVRVAEPVAVVAPAPAAPAAPVAE
;
A
#
# COMPACT_ATOMS: atom_id res chain seq x y z
N MET A 1 -5.95 -29.03 -4.85
CA MET A 1 -5.69 -29.90 -6.02
C MET A 1 -4.70 -30.96 -5.59
N LYS A 2 -4.95 -32.24 -5.86
CA LYS A 2 -3.96 -33.31 -5.63
C LYS A 2 -2.89 -33.19 -6.72
N VAL A 3 -1.70 -32.70 -6.37
CA VAL A 3 -0.57 -32.58 -7.31
C VAL A 3 -0.06 -33.99 -7.63
N PRO A 4 -0.13 -34.45 -8.89
CA PRO A 4 -0.01 -35.88 -9.22
C PRO A 4 1.33 -36.55 -8.91
N TYR A 5 2.42 -35.81 -8.73
CA TYR A 5 3.76 -36.40 -8.68
C TYR A 5 4.34 -36.59 -7.27
N LEU A 6 3.81 -35.91 -6.24
CA LEU A 6 4.25 -36.06 -4.84
C LEU A 6 3.39 -37.03 -4.02
N MET A 7 2.20 -37.39 -4.54
CA MET A 7 1.19 -38.21 -3.85
C MET A 7 0.82 -39.49 -4.63
N ALA A 8 1.66 -39.89 -5.59
CA ALA A 8 1.40 -41.08 -6.42
C ALA A 8 1.62 -42.39 -5.64
N ASP A 9 2.43 -42.35 -4.58
CA ASP A 9 2.71 -43.49 -3.71
C ASP A 9 1.83 -43.39 -2.44
N PRO A 10 0.90 -44.35 -2.21
CA PRO A 10 0.06 -44.38 -1.02
C PRO A 10 0.83 -44.48 0.30
N SER A 11 2.12 -44.84 0.25
CA SER A 11 2.99 -44.91 1.43
C SER A 11 3.54 -43.54 1.86
N VAL A 12 3.45 -42.52 1.01
CA VAL A 12 3.90 -41.15 1.33
C VAL A 12 2.79 -40.43 2.08
N ALA A 13 3.08 -40.01 3.32
CA ALA A 13 2.13 -39.29 4.16
C ALA A 13 1.74 -37.95 3.53
N THR A 14 0.43 -37.64 3.55
CA THR A 14 -0.07 -36.32 3.17
C THR A 14 0.21 -35.32 4.30
N PRO A 15 0.99 -34.26 4.06
CA PRO A 15 1.29 -33.29 5.10
C PRO A 15 0.04 -32.47 5.45
N GLU A 16 -0.17 -32.24 6.75
CA GLU A 16 -1.24 -31.39 7.24
C GLU A 16 -0.75 -29.95 7.40
N HIS A 17 -1.40 -29.02 6.70
CA HIS A 17 -1.11 -27.59 6.77
C HIS A 17 -2.13 -26.90 7.66
N PRO A 18 -1.73 -26.00 8.59
CA PRO A 18 -0.42 -25.36 8.68
C PRO A 18 0.58 -26.03 9.64
N GLU A 19 0.18 -27.07 10.37
CA GLU A 19 0.98 -27.64 11.47
C GLU A 19 2.33 -28.20 11.02
N GLU A 20 2.43 -28.70 9.79
CA GLU A 20 3.65 -29.28 9.25
C GLU A 20 4.45 -28.32 8.34
N ASP A 21 4.01 -27.06 8.15
CA ASP A 21 4.66 -26.11 7.25
C ASP A 21 6.10 -25.77 7.65
N TRP A 22 6.42 -25.83 8.93
CA TRP A 22 7.79 -25.61 9.43
C TRP A 22 8.80 -26.60 8.81
N LYS A 23 8.34 -27.75 8.29
CA LYS A 23 9.19 -28.72 7.60
C LYS A 23 9.77 -28.17 6.28
N ILE A 24 9.27 -27.07 5.73
CA ILE A 24 9.89 -26.42 4.56
C ILE A 24 11.36 -26.07 4.80
N TRP A 25 11.72 -25.75 6.05
CA TRP A 25 13.09 -25.43 6.45
C TRP A 25 14.04 -26.63 6.49
N THR A 26 13.51 -27.85 6.34
CA THR A 26 14.33 -29.07 6.14
C THR A 26 14.85 -29.20 4.70
N VAL A 27 14.23 -28.48 3.76
CA VAL A 27 14.61 -28.46 2.34
C VAL A 27 15.29 -27.15 1.98
N ILE A 28 14.79 -26.03 2.51
CA ILE A 28 15.28 -24.68 2.21
C ILE A 28 16.03 -24.13 3.43
N ASN A 29 17.29 -23.73 3.24
CA ASN A 29 18.06 -23.09 4.31
C ASN A 29 17.52 -21.65 4.56
N PRO A 30 16.95 -21.36 5.73
CA PRO A 30 16.40 -20.04 6.03
C PRO A 30 17.47 -18.94 6.00
N ALA A 31 18.69 -19.21 6.44
CA ALA A 31 19.76 -18.22 6.48
C ALA A 31 20.19 -17.75 5.07
N ILE A 32 20.08 -18.64 4.07
CA ILE A 32 20.41 -18.33 2.67
C ILE A 32 19.23 -17.64 1.98
N TRP A 33 18.00 -18.10 2.25
CA TRP A 33 16.81 -17.68 1.48
C TRP A 33 16.04 -16.51 2.08
N MET A 34 16.22 -16.18 3.35
CA MET A 34 15.51 -15.05 3.98
C MET A 34 15.86 -13.70 3.32
N MET A 35 17.13 -13.44 3.02
CA MET A 35 17.55 -12.20 2.37
C MET A 35 17.03 -12.06 0.92
N PRO A 36 17.13 -13.09 0.05
CA PRO A 36 16.46 -13.08 -1.26
C PRO A 36 14.97 -12.77 -1.19
N TRP A 37 14.24 -13.36 -0.23
CA TRP A 37 12.81 -13.08 -0.06
C TRP A 37 12.54 -11.62 0.31
N PHE A 38 13.32 -11.03 1.21
CA PHE A 38 13.20 -9.60 1.51
C PHE A 38 13.53 -8.71 0.31
N ILE A 39 14.48 -9.10 -0.54
CA ILE A 39 14.78 -8.37 -1.78
C ILE A 39 13.57 -8.43 -2.72
N VAL A 40 12.96 -9.61 -2.91
CA VAL A 40 11.75 -9.77 -3.73
C VAL A 40 10.61 -8.90 -3.19
N LEU A 41 10.37 -8.91 -1.88
CA LEU A 41 9.35 -8.07 -1.25
C LEU A 41 9.65 -6.58 -1.43
N MET A 42 10.91 -6.17 -1.33
CA MET A 42 11.33 -4.80 -1.58
C MET A 42 11.04 -4.39 -3.03
N VAL A 43 11.46 -5.21 -4.00
CA VAL A 43 11.21 -4.95 -5.43
C VAL A 43 9.70 -4.89 -5.71
N GLN A 44 8.92 -5.81 -5.13
CA GLN A 44 7.46 -5.81 -5.25
C GLN A 44 6.84 -4.54 -4.67
N MET A 45 7.30 -4.09 -3.50
CA MET A 45 6.84 -2.85 -2.88
C MET A 45 7.05 -1.67 -3.83
N TRP A 46 8.25 -1.49 -4.37
CA TRP A 46 8.53 -0.39 -5.30
C TRP A 46 7.71 -0.48 -6.58
N MET A 47 7.55 -1.66 -7.18
CA MET A 47 6.74 -1.83 -8.40
C MET A 47 5.29 -1.39 -8.19
N ILE A 48 4.67 -1.81 -7.09
CA ILE A 48 3.28 -1.45 -6.77
C ILE A 48 3.16 0.07 -6.57
N HIS A 49 4.07 0.68 -5.81
CA HIS A 49 4.01 2.11 -5.53
C HIS A 49 4.26 2.94 -6.79
N TRP A 50 5.21 2.54 -7.65
CA TRP A 50 5.44 3.22 -8.92
C TRP A 50 4.20 3.20 -9.81
N TYR A 51 3.57 2.04 -9.92
CA TYR A 51 2.36 1.90 -10.71
C TYR A 51 1.21 2.71 -10.11
N ALA A 52 0.95 2.57 -8.80
CA ALA A 52 -0.10 3.30 -8.11
C ALA A 52 0.06 4.82 -8.26
N LEU A 53 1.28 5.34 -8.08
CA LEU A 53 1.56 6.78 -8.21
C LEU A 53 1.45 7.30 -9.65
N SER A 54 1.48 6.42 -10.66
CA SER A 54 1.27 6.80 -12.07
C SER A 54 -0.20 6.89 -12.45
N LEU A 55 -1.11 6.31 -11.66
CA LEU A 55 -2.54 6.39 -11.89
C LEU A 55 -3.08 7.78 -11.56
N PRO A 56 -4.03 8.31 -12.34
CA PRO A 56 -4.65 9.59 -12.04
C PRO A 56 -5.37 9.57 -10.69
N GLY A 57 -5.13 10.57 -9.84
CA GLY A 57 -5.77 10.69 -8.53
C GLY A 57 -5.03 10.00 -7.37
N TYR A 58 -4.01 9.20 -7.66
CA TYR A 58 -3.20 8.49 -6.66
C TYR A 58 -1.78 9.03 -6.53
N GLY A 59 -1.35 9.92 -7.43
CA GLY A 59 -0.04 10.55 -7.36
C GLY A 59 0.09 11.54 -6.20
N TRP A 60 1.31 11.80 -5.75
CA TRP A 60 1.61 12.73 -4.65
C TRP A 60 1.03 14.14 -4.85
N LYS A 61 0.99 14.60 -6.11
CA LYS A 61 0.41 15.89 -6.50
C LYS A 61 -1.13 15.93 -6.37
N ASP A 62 -1.78 14.77 -6.46
CA ASP A 62 -3.24 14.63 -6.42
C ASP A 62 -3.73 14.39 -4.98
N SER A 63 -2.82 14.06 -4.05
CA SER A 63 -3.12 13.78 -2.64
C SER A 63 -3.33 15.05 -1.81
N VAL A 64 -2.87 16.20 -2.31
CA VAL A 64 -3.21 17.49 -1.71
C VAL A 64 -4.63 17.82 -2.14
N ARG A 65 -5.61 17.52 -1.29
CA ARG A 65 -6.85 18.29 -1.28
C ARG A 65 -6.43 19.72 -0.98
N VAL A 66 -6.19 20.51 -2.01
CA VAL A 66 -6.09 21.96 -1.87
C VAL A 66 -7.45 22.37 -1.34
N ALA A 67 -7.53 22.66 -0.03
CA ALA A 67 -8.64 23.45 0.47
C ALA A 67 -8.60 24.70 -0.39
N GLU A 68 -9.64 24.90 -1.22
CA GLU A 68 -9.74 26.08 -2.08
C GLU A 68 -9.35 27.30 -1.25
N PRO A 69 -8.46 28.17 -1.74
CA PRO A 69 -8.07 29.33 -0.97
C PRO A 69 -9.36 30.07 -0.62
N VAL A 70 -9.70 30.08 0.67
CA VAL A 70 -10.85 30.82 1.18
C VAL A 70 -10.67 32.23 0.63
N ALA A 71 -11.50 32.60 -0.34
CA ALA A 71 -11.43 33.91 -0.96
C ALA A 71 -11.48 34.90 0.18
N VAL A 72 -10.40 35.63 0.39
CA VAL A 72 -10.34 36.70 1.37
C VAL A 72 -11.32 37.74 0.85
N VAL A 73 -12.57 37.64 1.30
CA VAL A 73 -13.59 38.66 1.04
C VAL A 73 -13.05 39.91 1.72
N ALA A 74 -12.56 40.85 0.92
CA ALA A 74 -12.19 42.16 1.42
C ALA A 74 -13.39 42.72 2.20
N PRO A 75 -13.20 43.20 3.44
CA PRO A 75 -14.30 43.78 4.19
C PRO A 75 -14.89 44.92 3.36
N ALA A 76 -16.22 44.89 3.19
CA ALA A 76 -16.94 45.92 2.43
C ALA A 76 -16.54 47.31 2.96
N PRO A 77 -16.29 48.30 2.07
CA PRO A 77 -15.95 49.64 2.52
C PRO A 77 -17.07 50.17 3.41
N ALA A 78 -16.70 50.59 4.62
CA ALA A 78 -17.64 51.16 5.58
C ALA A 78 -18.39 52.32 4.94
N ALA A 79 -19.73 52.26 4.97
CA ALA A 79 -20.56 53.37 4.52
C ALA A 79 -20.19 54.64 5.31
N PRO A 80 -20.07 55.81 4.66
CA PRO A 80 -19.75 57.05 5.36
C PRO A 80 -20.86 57.33 6.38
N ALA A 81 -20.45 57.59 7.63
CA ALA A 81 -21.37 57.97 8.69
C ALA A 81 -22.17 59.20 8.26
N ALA A 82 -23.49 59.10 8.33
CA ALA A 82 -24.38 60.23 8.06
C ALA A 82 -24.05 61.38 9.02
N PRO A 83 -24.01 62.63 8.54
CA PRO A 83 -23.75 63.77 9.42
C PRO A 83 -24.90 63.92 10.41
N VAL A 84 -24.54 64.06 11.69
CA VAL A 84 -25.47 64.44 12.76
C VAL A 84 -25.88 65.90 12.49
N ALA A 85 -27.18 66.12 12.30
CA ALA A 85 -27.74 67.46 12.20
C ALA A 85 -27.83 68.08 13.60
N GLU A 86 -27.26 69.27 13.75
CA GLU A 86 -27.45 70.18 14.90
C GLU A 86 -28.64 71.11 14.65
#